data_AF-A0A2G2FKP9-F1
#
_entry.id   AF-A0A2G2FKP9-F1
#
_cell.length_a   1.000
_cell.length_b   1.000
_cell.length_c   1.000
_cell.angle_alpha   90.00
_cell.angle_beta   90.00
_cell.angle_gamma   90.00
#
_symmetry.space_group_name_H-M   'P 1'
#
loop_
_entity.id
_entity.type
_entity.pdbx_description
1 polymer ?
#
loop_
_entity_poly.entity_id
_entity_poly.type
_entity_poly.pdbx_seq_one_letter_code
_entity_poly.pdbx_strand_id
1 'polypeptide(L)'
;MLDKSVVINVYTPLLIGSIIYILFRGDSIFVKSWLDLKNHTIQSIKLPSWMIYSFQDGLWAYSFVSAMNLLWKNSKHIYLWLFISIILIFGHEVGQGAGIIHGTFDLVDIFFYCLGVILSLLFTSKKSNYETTFSIL
;
A
#
# COMPACT_ATOMS: atom_id res chain seq x y z
N MET A 1 11.62 13.10 -16.94
CA MET A 1 10.25 12.55 -16.98
C MET A 1 10.17 11.43 -15.96
N LEU A 2 9.13 11.41 -15.12
CA LEU A 2 8.89 10.26 -14.23
C LEU A 2 8.70 8.99 -15.08
N ASP A 3 9.26 7.88 -14.62
CA ASP A 3 8.99 6.56 -15.20
C ASP A 3 7.48 6.27 -15.08
N LYS A 4 6.86 5.90 -16.21
CA LYS A 4 5.43 5.55 -16.29
C LYS A 4 5.06 4.48 -15.25
N SER A 5 5.97 3.54 -14.98
CA SER A 5 5.77 2.47 -14.00
C SER A 5 5.61 3.02 -12.58
N VAL A 6 6.33 4.09 -12.23
CA VAL A 6 6.24 4.73 -10.91
C VAL A 6 4.92 5.48 -10.78
N VAL A 7 4.50 6.20 -11.82
CA VAL A 7 3.21 6.92 -11.81
C VAL A 7 2.05 5.95 -11.62
N ILE A 8 2.04 4.85 -12.36
CA ILE A 8 0.95 3.87 -12.32
C ILE A 8 0.95 3.09 -11.00
N ASN A 9 2.10 2.58 -10.56
CA ASN A 9 2.14 1.62 -9.45
C ASN A 9 2.36 2.27 -8.07
N VAL A 10 2.81 3.51 -8.01
CA VAL A 10 3.07 4.21 -6.75
C VAL A 10 2.08 5.36 -6.58
N TYR A 11 2.17 6.37 -7.44
CA TYR A 11 1.40 7.60 -7.22
C TYR A 11 -0.11 7.41 -7.39
N THR A 12 -0.54 6.63 -8.39
CA THR A 12 -1.97 6.39 -8.63
C THR A 12 -2.67 5.71 -7.44
N PRO A 13 -2.22 4.53 -6.95
CA PRO A 13 -2.87 3.88 -5.80
C PRO A 13 -2.74 4.69 -4.51
N LEU A 14 -1.60 5.37 -4.30
CA LEU A 14 -1.43 6.26 -3.15
C LEU A 14 -2.47 7.37 -3.14
N LEU A 15 -2.64 8.07 -4.27
CA LEU A 15 -3.61 9.16 -4.40
C LEU A 15 -5.05 8.67 -4.26
N ILE A 16 -5.40 7.53 -4.86
CA ILE A 16 -6.75 6.96 -4.73
C ILE A 16 -7.03 6.62 -3.27
N GLY A 17 -6.12 5.92 -2.58
CA GLY A 17 -6.26 5.59 -1.16
C GLY A 17 -6.37 6.84 -0.29
N SER A 18 -5.56 7.87 -0.55
CA SER A 18 -5.62 9.15 0.17
C SER A 18 -6.92 9.91 -0.08
N ILE A 19 -7.47 9.87 -1.29
CA ILE A 19 -8.78 10.48 -1.59
C ILE A 19 -9.88 9.75 -0.82
N ILE A 20 -9.87 8.41 -0.80
CA ILE A 20 -10.83 7.63 -0.02
C ILE A 20 -10.73 8.00 1.47
N TYR A 21 -9.51 8.07 1.99
CA TYR A 21 -9.24 8.46 3.38
C TYR A 21 -9.80 9.85 3.71
N ILE A 22 -9.47 10.86 2.92
CA ILE A 22 -9.87 12.26 3.20
C ILE A 22 -11.39 12.42 3.09
N LEU A 23 -12.03 11.82 2.08
CA LEU A 23 -13.45 12.03 1.82
C LEU A 23 -14.35 11.24 2.77
N PHE A 24 -13.98 10.00 3.12
CA PHE A 24 -14.86 9.06 3.82
C PHE A 24 -14.43 8.77 5.26
N ARG A 25 -13.14 8.95 5.61
CA ARG A 25 -12.65 8.77 6.98
C ARG A 25 -12.76 10.08 7.75
N GLY A 26 -13.99 10.55 7.88
CA GLY A 26 -14.30 11.91 8.33
C GLY A 26 -13.96 12.23 9.79
N ASP A 27 -13.56 11.25 10.59
CA ASP A 27 -13.12 11.44 11.98
C ASP A 27 -11.61 11.28 12.20
N SER A 28 -10.83 11.21 11.11
CA SER A 28 -9.38 11.19 11.24
C SER A 28 -8.87 12.50 11.85
N ILE A 29 -8.18 12.38 12.99
CA ILE A 29 -7.43 13.46 13.64
C ILE A 29 -6.46 14.10 12.65
N PHE A 30 -5.83 13.32 11.77
CA PHE A 30 -4.88 13.81 10.79
C PHE A 30 -5.54 14.77 9.79
N VAL A 31 -6.67 14.38 9.18
CA VAL A 31 -7.40 15.23 8.23
C VAL A 31 -7.89 16.50 8.90
N LYS A 32 -8.45 16.40 10.11
CA LYS A 32 -8.98 17.55 10.84
C LYS A 32 -7.89 18.51 11.32
N SER A 33 -6.74 18.01 11.75
CA SER A 33 -5.67 18.84 12.33
C SER A 33 -4.66 19.38 11.32
N TRP A 34 -4.32 18.63 10.27
CA TRP A 34 -3.32 19.06 9.29
C TRP A 34 -3.91 19.83 8.11
N LEU A 35 -5.13 19.48 7.68
CA LEU A 35 -5.74 20.10 6.49
C LEU A 35 -6.79 21.18 6.84
N ASP A 36 -7.08 21.40 8.13
CA ASP A 36 -8.14 22.30 8.65
C ASP A 36 -9.47 22.19 7.87
N LEU A 37 -9.78 20.98 7.38
CA LEU A 37 -11.00 20.68 6.65
C LEU A 37 -12.14 20.49 7.65
N LYS A 38 -12.56 21.59 8.29
CA LYS A 38 -13.79 21.64 9.08
C LYS A 38 -14.96 21.58 8.10
N ASN A 39 -15.62 20.41 8.02
CA ASN A 39 -16.96 20.21 7.43
C ASN A 39 -17.09 19.81 5.94
N HIS A 40 -16.05 19.26 5.29
CA HIS A 40 -16.16 18.81 3.88
C HIS A 40 -16.19 17.29 3.67
N THR A 41 -16.47 16.50 4.71
CA THR A 41 -16.67 15.06 4.54
C THR A 41 -18.06 14.77 3.98
N ILE A 42 -18.09 14.05 2.87
CA ILE A 42 -19.32 13.67 2.18
C ILE A 42 -19.94 12.48 2.94
N GLN A 43 -20.56 12.76 4.08
CA GLN A 43 -21.25 11.73 4.89
C GLN A 43 -22.52 11.18 4.22
N SER A 44 -22.97 11.76 3.10
CA SER A 44 -24.17 11.33 2.38
C SER A 44 -23.98 10.00 1.62
N ILE A 45 -22.75 9.64 1.26
CA ILE A 45 -22.45 8.38 0.57
C ILE A 45 -21.95 7.37 1.60
N LYS A 46 -22.79 6.39 1.92
CA LYS A 46 -22.42 5.27 2.80
C LYS A 46 -21.66 4.22 2.01
N LEU A 47 -20.33 4.25 2.12
CA LEU A 47 -19.50 3.15 1.64
C LEU A 47 -19.42 2.03 2.68
N PRO A 48 -19.22 0.77 2.26
CA PRO A 48 -18.93 -0.31 3.19
C PRO A 48 -17.68 -0.01 4.03
N SER A 49 -17.68 -0.42 5.30
CA SER A 49 -16.55 -0.19 6.22
C SER A 49 -15.24 -0.75 5.66
N TRP A 50 -15.26 -1.97 5.10
CA TRP A 50 -14.07 -2.58 4.50
C TRP A 50 -13.47 -1.73 3.38
N MET A 51 -14.26 -0.91 2.68
CA MET A 51 -13.75 -0.05 1.61
C MET A 51 -13.10 1.23 2.15
N ILE A 52 -13.60 1.73 3.29
CA ILE A 52 -13.10 2.93 3.96
C ILE A 52 -11.89 2.62 4.86
N TYR A 53 -11.79 1.42 5.43
CA TYR A 53 -10.73 1.07 6.37
C TYR A 53 -9.69 0.14 5.72
N SER A 54 -10.12 -1.03 5.24
CA SER A 54 -9.18 -2.07 4.78
C SER A 54 -8.67 -1.88 3.35
N PHE A 55 -9.55 -1.50 2.42
CA PHE A 55 -9.20 -1.37 1.01
C PHE A 55 -8.20 -0.24 0.76
N GLN A 56 -8.43 0.93 1.38
CA GLN A 56 -7.49 2.06 1.29
C GLN A 56 -6.09 1.69 1.84
N ASP A 57 -6.04 0.91 2.92
CA ASP A 57 -4.80 0.51 3.56
C ASP A 57 -4.07 -0.52 2.68
N GLY A 58 -4.82 -1.40 2.00
CA GLY A 58 -4.30 -2.27 0.94
C GLY A 58 -3.72 -1.51 -0.27
N LEU A 59 -4.34 -0.40 -0.70
CA LEU A 59 -3.81 0.46 -1.78
C LEU A 59 -2.48 1.12 -1.37
N TRP A 60 -2.37 1.55 -0.12
CA TRP A 60 -1.13 2.09 0.41
C TRP A 60 -0.04 1.02 0.55
N ALA A 61 -0.38 -0.19 1.01
CA ALA A 61 0.52 -1.32 1.04
C ALA A 61 1.05 -1.67 -0.37
N TYR A 62 0.15 -1.75 -1.37
CA TYR A 62 0.53 -1.93 -2.76
C TYR A 62 1.51 -0.86 -3.25
N SER A 63 1.17 0.41 -3.03
CA SER A 63 2.00 1.55 -3.43
C SER A 63 3.38 1.49 -2.79
N PHE A 64 3.43 1.18 -1.50
CA PHE A 64 4.67 1.16 -0.73
C PHE A 64 5.61 0.04 -1.20
N VAL A 65 5.09 -1.19 -1.36
CA VAL A 65 5.88 -2.30 -1.88
C VAL A 65 6.31 -2.03 -3.33
N SER A 66 5.45 -1.42 -4.15
CA SER A 66 5.78 -1.06 -5.53
C SER A 66 6.92 -0.04 -5.57
N ALA A 67 6.89 0.95 -4.70
CA ALA A 67 7.96 1.94 -4.56
C ALA A 67 9.27 1.27 -4.18
N MET A 68 9.26 0.40 -3.16
CA MET A 68 10.46 -0.31 -2.71
C MET A 68 11.03 -1.22 -3.79
N ASN A 69 10.18 -1.95 -4.51
CA ASN A 69 10.62 -2.82 -5.59
C ASN A 69 11.22 -2.03 -6.76
N LEU A 70 10.60 -0.91 -7.18
CA LEU A 70 11.05 -0.10 -8.31
C LEU A 70 12.32 0.70 -8.02
N LEU A 71 12.41 1.30 -6.82
CA LEU A 71 13.55 2.13 -6.43
C LEU A 71 14.79 1.27 -6.11
N TRP A 72 14.62 0.08 -5.53
CA TRP A 72 15.71 -0.84 -5.20
C TRP A 72 15.89 -1.99 -6.20
N LYS A 73 15.29 -1.90 -7.40
CA LYS A 73 15.28 -2.96 -8.44
C LYS A 73 16.64 -3.49 -8.88
N ASN A 74 17.71 -2.71 -8.69
CA ASN A 74 19.08 -3.07 -9.05
C ASN A 74 20.00 -3.22 -7.81
N SER A 75 19.44 -3.10 -6.61
CA SER A 75 20.18 -3.28 -5.36
C SER A 75 20.35 -4.76 -5.05
N LYS A 76 21.53 -5.15 -4.57
CA LYS A 76 21.78 -6.49 -4.01
C LYS A 76 20.92 -6.79 -2.76
N HIS A 77 20.39 -5.75 -2.13
CA HIS A 77 19.61 -5.85 -0.90
C HIS A 77 18.10 -5.72 -1.11
N ILE A 78 17.59 -5.89 -2.33
CA ILE A 78 16.15 -5.76 -2.64
C ILE A 78 15.27 -6.60 -1.71
N TYR A 79 15.65 -7.85 -1.44
CA TYR A 79 14.91 -8.74 -0.55
C TYR A 79 14.88 -8.24 0.91
N LEU A 80 15.93 -7.59 1.37
CA LEU A 80 15.96 -6.97 2.71
C LEU A 80 14.94 -5.82 2.79
N TRP A 81 14.90 -4.95 1.78
CA TRP A 81 13.95 -3.84 1.73
C TRP A 81 12.50 -4.31 1.61
N LEU A 82 12.24 -5.36 0.81
CA LEU A 82 10.92 -5.99 0.74
C LEU A 82 10.53 -6.63 2.07
N PHE A 83 11.46 -7.31 2.75
CA PHE A 83 11.20 -7.92 4.05
C PHE A 83 10.87 -6.87 5.12
N ILE A 84 11.66 -5.78 5.19
CA ILE A 84 11.36 -4.63 6.06
C ILE A 84 9.97 -4.06 5.74
N SER A 85 9.62 -3.96 4.46
CA SER A 85 8.31 -3.44 4.05
C SER A 85 7.16 -4.32 4.55
N ILE A 86 7.29 -5.64 4.43
CA ILE A 86 6.31 -6.61 4.94
C ILE A 86 6.19 -6.49 6.46
N ILE A 87 7.31 -6.39 7.19
CA ILE A 87 7.28 -6.17 8.65
C ILE A 87 6.53 -4.89 9.00
N LEU A 88 6.75 -3.79 8.27
CA LEU A 88 6.07 -2.53 8.54
C LEU A 88 4.56 -2.60 8.27
N ILE A 89 4.15 -3.30 7.21
CA ILE A 89 2.74 -3.45 6.83
C ILE A 89 2.00 -4.33 7.85
N PHE A 90 2.53 -5.53 8.14
CA PHE A 90 1.82 -6.50 9.00
C PHE A 90 2.14 -6.37 10.49
N GLY A 91 3.27 -5.74 10.84
CA GLY A 91 3.74 -5.67 12.23
C GLY A 91 2.78 -4.92 13.14
N HIS A 92 2.04 -3.94 12.61
CA HIS A 92 1.02 -3.22 13.37
C HIS A 92 -0.16 -4.13 13.76
N GLU A 93 -0.67 -4.95 12.82
CA GLU A 93 -1.73 -5.93 13.08
C GLU A 93 -1.28 -6.98 14.10
N VAL A 94 -0.07 -7.52 13.95
CA VAL A 94 0.50 -8.48 14.91
C VAL A 94 0.61 -7.86 16.29
N GLY A 95 1.05 -6.59 16.38
CA GLY A 95 1.12 -5.85 17.63
C GLY A 95 -0.25 -5.61 18.27
N GLN A 96 -1.28 -5.36 17.48
CA GLN A 96 -2.66 -5.22 17.96
C GLN A 96 -3.23 -6.57 18.44
N GLY A 97 -3.01 -7.65 17.69
CA GLY A 97 -3.43 -9.01 18.07
C GLY A 97 -2.73 -9.52 19.33
N ALA A 98 -1.49 -9.10 19.58
CA ALA A 98 -0.75 -9.39 20.80
C ALA A 98 -1.13 -8.46 21.98
N GLY A 99 -1.99 -7.47 21.78
CA GLY A 99 -2.36 -6.48 22.80
C GLY A 99 -1.25 -5.48 23.17
N ILE A 100 -0.19 -5.40 22.36
CA ILE A 100 0.96 -4.49 22.57
C ILE A 100 0.63 -3.09 22.04
N ILE A 101 -0.08 -3.02 20.92
CA ILE A 101 -0.46 -1.78 20.24
C ILE A 101 -1.97 -1.59 20.38
N HIS A 102 -2.40 -0.35 20.66
CA HIS A 102 -3.81 -0.01 20.71
C HIS A 102 -4.46 -0.13 19.34
N GLY A 103 -5.55 -0.89 19.26
CA GLY A 103 -6.39 -1.02 18.06
C GLY A 103 -7.09 -2.36 18.00
N THR A 104 -7.58 -2.73 16.83
CA THR A 104 -8.36 -3.95 16.62
C THR A 104 -7.68 -4.78 15.55
N PHE A 105 -7.32 -6.02 15.91
CA PHE A 105 -6.86 -7.00 14.93
C PHE A 105 -8.00 -7.34 13.97
N ASP A 106 -7.85 -7.04 12.69
CA ASP A 106 -8.86 -7.30 11.67
C ASP A 106 -8.32 -8.20 10.55
N LEU A 107 -8.98 -9.33 10.33
CA LEU A 107 -8.64 -10.27 9.26
C LEU A 107 -8.88 -9.67 7.87
N VAL A 108 -9.80 -8.71 7.75
CA VAL A 108 -10.07 -8.01 6.48
C VAL A 108 -8.88 -7.12 6.10
N ASP A 109 -8.24 -6.47 7.09
CA ASP A 109 -7.04 -5.66 6.86
C ASP A 109 -5.88 -6.55 6.39
N ILE A 110 -5.66 -7.69 7.04
CA ILE A 110 -4.67 -8.69 6.62
C ILE A 110 -4.91 -9.17 5.19
N PHE A 111 -6.16 -9.43 4.82
CA PHE A 111 -6.51 -9.83 3.45
C PHE A 111 -6.12 -8.77 2.43
N PHE A 112 -6.47 -7.50 2.67
CA PHE A 112 -6.13 -6.40 1.74
C PHE A 112 -4.63 -6.08 1.71
N TYR A 113 -3.91 -6.24 2.82
CA TYR A 113 -2.45 -6.16 2.84
C TYR A 113 -1.81 -7.26 2.01
N CYS A 114 -2.24 -8.52 2.19
CA CYS A 114 -1.76 -9.63 1.37
C CYS A 114 -2.01 -9.37 -0.11
N LEU A 115 -3.23 -8.94 -0.46
CA LEU A 115 -3.59 -8.62 -1.84
C LEU A 115 -2.70 -7.51 -2.41
N GLY A 116 -2.50 -6.42 -1.66
CA GLY A 116 -1.66 -5.30 -2.09
C GLY A 116 -0.21 -5.71 -2.31
N VAL A 117 0.38 -6.48 -1.40
CA VAL A 117 1.76 -6.98 -1.52
C VAL A 117 1.90 -7.90 -2.74
N ILE A 118 1.00 -8.88 -2.89
CA ILE A 118 1.05 -9.85 -3.99
C ILE A 118 0.92 -9.14 -5.34
N LEU A 119 -0.11 -8.29 -5.50
CA LEU A 119 -0.33 -7.56 -6.74
C LEU A 119 0.87 -6.65 -7.06
N SER A 120 1.42 -5.96 -6.06
CA SER A 120 2.60 -5.11 -6.24
C SER A 120 3.75 -5.91 -6.82
N LEU A 121 4.05 -7.08 -6.23
CA LEU A 121 5.12 -7.94 -6.75
C LEU A 121 4.81 -8.43 -8.16
N LEU A 122 3.57 -8.81 -8.48
CA LEU A 122 3.22 -9.27 -9.84
C LEU A 122 3.39 -8.17 -10.91
N PHE A 123 3.03 -6.93 -10.60
CA PHE A 123 3.06 -5.83 -11.58
C PHE A 123 4.39 -5.07 -11.64
N THR A 124 5.25 -5.21 -10.63
CA THR A 124 6.54 -4.50 -10.59
C THR A 124 7.77 -5.40 -10.63
N SER A 125 7.62 -6.72 -10.46
CA SER A 125 8.75 -7.65 -10.60
C SER A 125 9.28 -7.66 -12.03
N LYS A 126 10.60 -7.71 -12.17
CA LYS A 126 11.26 -7.86 -13.48
C LYS A 126 10.70 -9.09 -14.20
N LYS A 127 10.22 -8.92 -15.43
CA LYS A 127 10.35 -9.99 -16.43
C LYS A 127 11.85 -10.19 -16.63
N SER A 128 12.39 -11.22 -16.02
CA SER A 128 13.74 -11.65 -16.36
C SER A 128 13.67 -12.24 -17.77
N ASN A 129 14.21 -11.53 -18.75
CA ASN A 129 14.40 -12.07 -20.09
C ASN A 129 15.54 -13.10 -20.01
N TYR A 130 15.18 -14.37 -19.79
CA TYR A 130 16.14 -15.48 -19.83
C TYR A 130 16.45 -15.95 -21.27
N GLU A 131 15.90 -15.32 -22.32
CA GLU A 131 15.89 -15.87 -23.69
C GLU A 131 16.90 -15.27 -24.70
N THR A 132 18.14 -14.90 -24.35
CA THR A 132 19.09 -14.50 -25.44
C THR A 132 20.55 -14.91 -25.26
N THR A 133 20.89 -15.74 -24.28
CA THR A 133 22.29 -16.20 -24.14
C THR A 133 22.53 -17.63 -24.63
N PHE A 134 21.49 -18.44 -24.84
CA PHE A 134 21.64 -19.84 -25.32
C PHE A 134 21.54 -20.02 -26.85
N SER A 135 21.44 -18.93 -27.62
CA SER A 135 21.41 -18.98 -29.09
C SER A 135 22.74 -18.58 -29.74
N ILE A 136 23.81 -18.35 -28.97
CA ILE A 136 25.13 -17.90 -29.48
C ILE A 136 26.29 -18.80 -28.99
N LEU A 137 26.02 -19.95 -28.36
CA LEU A 137 27.02 -20.97 -28.03
C LEU A 137 26.67 -22.29 -28.71
#